data_AF-A0A9P0A9Y1-F1
#
_entry.id   AF-A0A9P0A9Y1-F1
#
_cell.length_a   1.000
_cell.length_b   1.000
_cell.length_c   1.000
_cell.angle_alpha   90.00
_cell.angle_beta   90.00
_cell.angle_gamma   90.00
#
_symmetry.space_group_name_H-M   'P 1'
#
loop_
_entity.id
_entity.type
_entity.pdbx_description
1 polymer ?
#
loop_
_entity_poly.entity_id
_entity_poly.type
_entity_poly.pdbx_seq_one_letter_code
_entity_poly.pdbx_strand_id
1 'polypeptide(L)'
;WTIPPLWEVFFLWGAFSFLPALARDIVSGHSEMFSLKNQDAMIDHINQVQSSWTAGKNFPDDISQDYLRQLASAWLPEENDLPSLPVLNALDDPIHTGAADPPAEFDARKKWTKCPSLLHIYDQGNCGSCWAVAAASVITDRTCIASNGAFKDYISGWNLVCCCIGECSKSCGGGFTSKAFEFHVKQGIVTGGEFGTNQGCMPYQIKHCSHHMGDKGKYPNCKSYNETVVPVCVNACTNKGYKTPMSKDRHFGVYHHVTGEKIGGHAVRVLGYGTEKGESYWLVANSWNSEWGDQGLFKIRSGTNDCNSEENFQTSEPKV
;
A
#
# COMPACT_ATOMS: atom_id res chain seq x y z
N TRP A 1 -17.53 -24.52 -3.27
CA TRP A 1 -16.60 -23.39 -3.18
C TRP A 1 -15.24 -23.91 -3.55
N THR A 2 -14.81 -23.69 -4.80
CA THR A 2 -13.43 -23.99 -5.20
C THR A 2 -12.54 -22.93 -4.58
N ILE A 3 -11.67 -23.35 -3.67
CA ILE A 3 -10.58 -22.52 -3.15
C ILE A 3 -9.76 -22.10 -4.39
N PRO A 4 -9.53 -20.79 -4.63
CA PRO A 4 -8.68 -20.36 -5.74
C PRO A 4 -7.29 -21.00 -5.59
N PRO A 5 -6.61 -21.38 -6.69
CA PRO A 5 -5.23 -21.85 -6.63
C PRO A 5 -4.39 -20.87 -5.83
N LEU A 6 -3.52 -21.34 -4.96
CA LEU A 6 -2.82 -20.43 -4.07
C LEU A 6 -1.88 -19.44 -4.78
N TRP A 7 -1.49 -19.63 -6.04
CA TRP A 7 -0.84 -18.55 -6.79
C TRP A 7 -1.79 -17.38 -7.12
N GLU A 8 -3.10 -17.60 -7.23
CA GLU A 8 -4.08 -16.50 -7.30
C GLU A 8 -4.17 -15.78 -5.95
N VAL A 9 -3.78 -16.47 -4.88
CA VAL A 9 -3.81 -16.01 -3.50
C VAL A 9 -2.48 -15.31 -3.15
N PHE A 10 -1.33 -15.98 -3.20
CA PHE A 10 0.02 -15.51 -2.85
C PHE A 10 0.49 -14.22 -3.54
N PHE A 11 0.03 -13.90 -4.74
CA PHE A 11 0.62 -12.82 -5.55
C PHE A 11 -0.09 -11.46 -5.39
N LEU A 12 -1.13 -11.41 -4.55
CA LEU A 12 -1.86 -10.19 -4.15
C LEU A 12 -1.38 -9.61 -2.80
N TRP A 13 -0.33 -10.18 -2.21
CA TRP A 13 -0.19 -10.23 -0.75
C TRP A 13 0.93 -9.37 -0.17
N GLY A 14 1.07 -8.11 -0.57
CA GLY A 14 2.15 -7.30 -0.03
C GLY A 14 1.87 -5.83 -0.02
N ALA A 15 2.24 -5.20 1.08
CA ALA A 15 2.64 -3.80 1.09
C ALA A 15 4.14 -3.73 1.26
N PHE A 16 4.84 -3.26 0.23
CA PHE A 16 6.29 -3.13 0.28
C PHE A 16 6.73 -2.00 1.18
N SER A 17 8.02 -1.87 1.39
CA SER A 17 8.59 -0.65 1.95
C SER A 17 9.77 -0.29 1.08
N PHE A 18 9.62 0.68 0.16
CA PHE A 18 10.77 1.18 -0.61
C PHE A 18 11.45 2.39 0.06
N LEU A 19 12.78 2.41 0.08
CA LEU A 19 13.54 3.66 0.08
C LEU A 19 13.56 4.17 -1.36
N PRO A 20 13.22 5.43 -1.67
CA PRO A 20 13.54 6.00 -2.98
C PRO A 20 15.02 5.72 -3.21
N ALA A 21 15.33 5.05 -4.32
CA ALA A 21 16.69 4.67 -4.65
C ALA A 21 17.58 5.91 -4.61
N LEU A 22 18.27 6.12 -3.49
CA LEU A 22 19.60 6.71 -3.57
C LEU A 22 20.44 5.58 -4.12
N ALA A 23 20.72 5.69 -5.42
CA ALA A 23 21.60 4.81 -6.19
C ALA A 23 22.74 4.29 -5.30
N ARG A 24 22.56 3.10 -4.71
CA ARG A 24 23.51 2.56 -3.74
C ARG A 24 24.82 2.14 -4.40
N ASP A 25 24.88 2.10 -5.73
CA ASP A 25 26.06 1.72 -6.50
C ASP A 25 26.71 2.85 -7.32
N ILE A 26 26.40 4.13 -7.07
CA ILE A 26 27.11 5.27 -7.69
C ILE A 26 27.79 6.11 -6.61
N VAL A 27 28.66 5.49 -5.80
CA VAL A 27 29.51 6.25 -4.87
C VAL A 27 30.98 6.07 -5.24
N SER A 28 31.39 6.86 -6.24
CA SER A 28 32.66 7.59 -6.17
C SER A 28 32.63 8.79 -7.13
N GLY A 29 32.22 9.97 -6.66
CA GLY A 29 32.60 11.26 -7.28
C GLY A 29 31.53 12.33 -7.55
N HIS A 30 30.21 12.05 -7.47
CA HIS A 30 29.19 12.94 -8.07
C HIS A 30 28.05 13.38 -7.11
N SER A 31 28.37 13.73 -5.86
CA SER A 31 27.33 13.92 -4.81
C SER A 31 26.30 15.04 -5.05
N GLU A 32 26.63 16.11 -5.80
CA GLU A 32 25.66 17.17 -6.10
C GLU A 32 24.80 16.89 -7.34
N MET A 33 25.34 16.16 -8.31
CA MET A 33 24.67 15.83 -9.58
C MET A 33 23.47 14.89 -9.36
N PHE A 34 23.54 14.06 -8.33
CA PHE A 34 22.48 13.09 -7.95
C PHE A 34 21.79 13.49 -6.64
N SER A 35 21.42 14.76 -6.53
CA SER A 35 20.67 15.27 -5.38
C SER A 35 19.23 15.62 -5.76
N LEU A 36 18.31 15.63 -4.79
CA LEU A 36 16.92 16.08 -5.00
C LEU A 36 16.80 17.54 -5.46
N LYS A 37 17.89 18.33 -5.37
CA LYS A 37 17.96 19.69 -5.90
C LYS A 37 18.25 19.74 -7.40
N ASN A 38 18.64 18.61 -8.00
CA ASN A 38 18.98 18.49 -9.41
C ASN A 38 18.24 17.29 -10.04
N GLN A 39 16.91 17.29 -9.92
CA GLN A 39 16.06 16.18 -10.38
C GLN A 39 16.19 15.97 -11.89
N ASP A 40 16.32 17.04 -12.68
CA ASP A 40 16.40 16.95 -14.14
C ASP A 40 17.68 16.20 -14.58
N ALA A 41 18.84 16.50 -13.99
CA ALA A 41 20.08 15.76 -14.28
C ALA A 41 20.01 14.28 -13.85
N MET A 42 19.31 14.00 -12.73
CA MET A 42 19.09 12.63 -12.27
C MET A 42 18.17 11.86 -13.25
N ILE A 43 17.08 12.49 -13.71
CA ILE A 43 16.15 11.94 -14.69
C ILE A 43 16.88 11.64 -16.01
N ASP A 44 17.65 12.59 -16.52
CA ASP A 44 18.42 12.44 -17.76
C ASP A 44 19.41 11.28 -17.66
N HIS A 45 20.15 11.21 -16.54
CA HIS A 45 21.08 10.11 -16.30
C HIS A 45 20.37 8.75 -16.25
N ILE A 46 19.26 8.63 -15.51
CA ILE A 46 18.49 7.39 -15.40
C ILE A 46 17.98 6.95 -16.78
N ASN A 47 17.44 7.88 -17.57
CA ASN A 47 16.95 7.59 -18.92
C ASN A 47 18.08 7.26 -19.91
N GLN A 48 19.33 7.63 -19.60
CA GLN A 48 20.51 7.29 -20.40
C GLN A 48 21.06 5.89 -20.08
N VAL A 49 21.04 5.47 -18.81
CA VAL A 49 21.72 4.23 -18.36
C VAL A 49 20.81 3.00 -18.33
N GLN A 50 19.48 3.16 -18.39
CA GLN A 50 18.53 2.06 -18.51
C GLN A 50 17.39 2.42 -19.48
N SER A 51 16.63 1.41 -19.93
CA SER A 51 15.55 1.60 -20.92
C SER A 51 14.26 0.82 -20.64
N SER A 52 14.16 0.12 -19.49
CA SER A 52 12.97 -0.65 -19.14
C SER A 52 11.83 0.22 -18.64
N TRP A 53 12.14 1.41 -18.13
CA TRP A 53 11.17 2.44 -17.76
C TRP A 53 11.67 3.84 -18.11
N THR A 54 10.78 4.83 -18.09
CA THR A 54 11.13 6.24 -18.32
C THR A 54 10.96 7.01 -17.02
N ALA A 55 12.06 7.60 -16.53
CA ALA A 55 12.03 8.51 -15.42
C ALA A 55 11.38 9.83 -15.84
N GLY A 56 10.56 10.38 -14.95
CA GLY A 56 9.90 11.67 -15.11
C GLY A 56 9.83 12.40 -13.78
N LYS A 57 9.59 13.70 -13.87
CA LYS A 57 9.48 14.57 -12.70
C LYS A 57 8.16 14.31 -11.99
N ASN A 58 8.24 13.69 -10.82
CA ASN A 58 7.08 13.37 -10.00
C ASN A 58 6.91 14.35 -8.83
N PHE A 59 7.88 15.20 -8.50
CA PHE A 59 7.76 16.13 -7.37
C PHE A 59 8.19 17.54 -7.77
N PRO A 60 7.67 18.58 -7.10
CA PRO A 60 8.18 19.94 -7.26
C PRO A 60 9.66 20.05 -6.88
N ASP A 61 10.38 21.03 -7.43
CA ASP A 61 11.80 21.25 -7.13
C ASP A 61 12.07 21.66 -5.68
N ASP A 62 11.08 22.26 -5.01
CA ASP A 62 11.15 22.72 -3.63
C ASP A 62 10.65 21.66 -2.63
N ILE A 63 10.53 20.40 -3.05
CA ILE A 63 10.13 19.30 -2.17
C ILE A 63 11.24 19.01 -1.15
N SER A 64 10.87 18.85 0.13
CA SER A 64 11.84 18.54 1.19
C SER A 64 12.03 17.03 1.35
N GLN A 65 13.22 16.61 1.76
CA GLN A 65 13.49 15.21 2.09
C GLN A 65 12.58 14.70 3.21
N ASP A 66 12.32 15.53 4.22
CA ASP A 66 11.48 15.14 5.35
C ASP A 66 10.04 14.92 4.93
N TYR A 67 9.55 15.67 3.94
CA TYR A 67 8.24 15.46 3.35
C TYR A 67 8.16 14.12 2.60
N LEU A 68 9.18 13.79 1.80
CA LEU A 68 9.25 12.49 1.11
C LEU A 68 9.34 11.32 2.12
N ARG A 69 10.10 11.48 3.20
CA ARG A 69 10.16 10.49 4.30
C ARG A 69 8.83 10.35 5.03
N GLN A 70 8.09 11.44 5.20
CA GLN A 70 6.76 11.38 5.80
C GLN A 70 5.81 10.56 4.93
N LEU A 71 5.82 10.77 3.61
CA LEU A 71 5.01 9.97 2.68
C LEU A 71 5.39 8.49 2.73
N ALA A 72 6.67 8.17 2.86
CA ALA A 72 7.26 6.84 2.94
C ALA A 72 7.60 6.42 4.38
N SER A 73 6.59 6.32 5.25
CA SER A 73 6.77 6.13 6.70
C SER A 73 6.28 4.79 7.24
N ALA A 74 6.20 3.75 6.42
CA ALA A 74 6.00 2.40 6.92
C ALA A 74 7.26 1.93 7.67
N TRP A 75 7.06 1.53 8.93
CA TRP A 75 8.11 1.05 9.81
C TRP A 75 8.41 -0.43 9.59
N LEU A 76 9.56 -0.88 10.09
CA LEU A 76 10.01 -2.26 9.95
C LEU A 76 10.00 -3.02 11.27
N PRO A 77 9.22 -4.09 11.40
CA PRO A 77 9.17 -4.86 12.64
C PRO A 77 10.49 -5.58 12.87
N GLU A 78 11.19 -5.39 14.02
CA GLU A 78 12.30 -6.28 14.43
C GLU A 78 11.85 -7.75 14.44
N GLU A 79 12.78 -8.69 14.37
CA GLU A 79 12.46 -10.14 14.39
C GLU A 79 11.57 -10.48 15.60
N ASN A 80 11.74 -9.74 16.70
CA ASN A 80 10.93 -9.83 17.92
C ASN A 80 9.58 -9.08 17.87
N ASP A 81 9.37 -8.18 16.90
CA ASP A 81 8.13 -7.42 16.69
C ASP A 81 7.17 -8.10 15.71
N LEU A 82 7.66 -9.11 14.96
CA LEU A 82 6.83 -9.92 14.10
C LEU A 82 5.74 -10.61 14.94
N PRO A 83 4.47 -10.55 14.51
CA PRO A 83 3.40 -11.20 15.25
C PRO A 83 3.72 -12.69 15.44
N SER A 84 3.43 -13.25 16.62
CA SER A 84 3.56 -14.70 16.94
C SER A 84 2.55 -15.59 16.18
N LEU A 85 2.15 -15.15 14.99
CA LEU A 85 1.03 -15.65 14.21
C LEU A 85 1.55 -16.60 13.12
N PRO A 86 0.71 -17.52 12.62
CA PRO A 86 1.14 -18.56 11.70
C PRO A 86 1.76 -17.97 10.42
N VAL A 87 2.99 -18.38 10.15
CA VAL A 87 3.68 -18.15 8.88
C VAL A 87 3.09 -19.12 7.85
N LEU A 88 2.69 -18.63 6.69
CA LEU A 88 2.41 -19.51 5.56
C LEU A 88 3.73 -19.90 4.93
N ASN A 89 4.23 -21.09 5.26
CA ASN A 89 5.32 -21.67 4.50
C ASN A 89 4.80 -22.02 3.10
N ALA A 90 5.42 -21.45 2.08
CA ALA A 90 5.15 -21.81 0.68
C ALA A 90 5.31 -23.32 0.39
N LEU A 91 5.98 -24.07 1.28
CA LEU A 91 6.22 -25.51 1.19
C LEU A 91 5.11 -26.40 1.79
N ASP A 92 4.25 -25.84 2.66
CA ASP A 92 3.18 -26.61 3.32
C ASP A 92 1.85 -26.56 2.54
N ASP A 93 1.88 -26.00 1.32
CA ASP A 93 0.73 -25.76 0.49
C ASP A 93 0.71 -26.68 -0.75
N PRO A 94 -0.44 -27.25 -1.18
CA PRO A 94 -0.60 -28.13 -2.35
C PRO A 94 -0.07 -27.64 -3.71
N ILE A 95 0.66 -26.53 -3.79
CA ILE A 95 1.48 -26.14 -4.95
C ILE A 95 2.49 -27.25 -5.31
N HIS A 96 2.94 -28.06 -4.34
CA HIS A 96 3.79 -29.24 -4.62
C HIS A 96 3.03 -30.53 -4.92
N THR A 97 1.69 -30.53 -4.87
CA THR A 97 0.86 -31.69 -5.20
C THR A 97 -0.20 -31.35 -6.24
N GLY A 98 0.23 -30.95 -7.44
CA GLY A 98 -0.58 -31.08 -8.66
C GLY A 98 -1.46 -29.89 -9.08
N ALA A 99 -1.19 -28.67 -8.60
CA ALA A 99 -1.78 -27.47 -9.21
C ALA A 99 -1.10 -27.14 -10.55
N ALA A 100 -1.87 -26.64 -11.53
CA ALA A 100 -1.33 -26.17 -12.80
C ALA A 100 -0.37 -25.00 -12.59
N ASP A 101 0.65 -24.91 -13.45
CA ASP A 101 1.63 -23.82 -13.42
C ASP A 101 0.91 -22.45 -13.39
N PRO A 102 1.41 -21.49 -12.59
CA PRO A 102 0.87 -20.13 -12.62
C PRO A 102 0.99 -19.54 -14.03
N PRO A 103 0.04 -18.71 -14.47
CA PRO A 103 0.10 -18.07 -15.77
C PRO A 103 1.33 -17.15 -15.84
N ALA A 104 1.86 -16.93 -17.04
CA ALA A 104 3.00 -16.02 -17.24
C ALA A 104 2.69 -14.56 -16.86
N GLU A 105 1.41 -14.18 -16.90
CA GLU A 105 0.93 -12.87 -16.46
C GLU A 105 -0.34 -13.00 -15.63
N PHE A 106 -0.48 -12.13 -14.64
CA PHE A 106 -1.65 -12.05 -13.81
C PHE A 106 -2.03 -10.60 -13.51
N ASP A 107 -3.33 -10.33 -13.58
CA ASP A 107 -3.90 -9.03 -13.20
C ASP A 107 -5.21 -9.27 -12.47
N ALA A 108 -5.20 -9.01 -11.16
CA ALA A 108 -6.35 -9.20 -10.29
C ALA A 108 -7.60 -8.47 -10.79
N ARG A 109 -7.43 -7.30 -11.41
CA ARG A 109 -8.52 -6.47 -11.94
C ARG A 109 -9.26 -7.17 -13.08
N LYS A 110 -8.54 -7.97 -13.88
CA LYS A 110 -9.11 -8.74 -14.99
C LYS A 110 -9.76 -10.04 -14.50
N LYS A 111 -9.21 -10.65 -13.45
CA LYS A 111 -9.71 -11.91 -12.88
C LYS A 111 -11.00 -11.70 -12.08
N TRP A 112 -11.00 -10.73 -11.16
CA TRP A 112 -12.12 -10.47 -10.25
C TRP A 112 -12.86 -9.20 -10.64
N THR A 113 -13.45 -9.19 -11.82
CA THR A 113 -14.22 -8.05 -12.38
C THR A 113 -15.42 -7.65 -11.51
N LYS A 114 -15.90 -8.55 -10.65
CA LYS A 114 -16.90 -8.25 -9.63
C LYS A 114 -16.36 -7.41 -8.48
N CYS A 115 -15.07 -7.09 -8.40
CA CYS A 115 -14.49 -6.33 -7.31
C CYS A 115 -13.99 -4.96 -7.76
N PRO A 116 -14.83 -3.91 -7.70
CA PRO A 116 -14.45 -2.58 -8.18
C PRO A 116 -13.33 -1.95 -7.33
N SER A 117 -13.16 -2.39 -6.08
CA SER A 117 -12.09 -1.93 -5.20
C SER A 117 -10.68 -2.19 -5.77
N LEU A 118 -10.52 -3.22 -6.63
CA LEU A 118 -9.26 -3.53 -7.30
C LEU A 118 -8.83 -2.45 -8.31
N LEU A 119 -9.77 -1.64 -8.80
CA LEU A 119 -9.52 -0.51 -9.70
C LEU A 119 -9.31 0.80 -8.93
N HIS A 120 -9.69 0.86 -7.66
CA HIS A 120 -9.68 2.08 -6.87
C HIS A 120 -8.25 2.45 -6.45
N ILE A 121 -7.86 3.71 -6.66
CA ILE A 121 -6.56 4.26 -6.21
C ILE A 121 -6.82 5.18 -5.02
N TYR A 122 -6.19 4.85 -3.89
CA TYR A 122 -6.34 5.58 -2.64
C TYR A 122 -5.37 6.77 -2.57
N ASP A 123 -5.68 7.73 -1.70
CA ASP A 123 -4.81 8.88 -1.41
C ASP A 123 -4.61 9.02 0.09
N GLN A 124 -3.37 8.85 0.54
CA GLN A 124 -3.02 9.02 1.95
C GLN A 124 -3.02 10.50 2.40
N GLY A 125 -3.07 11.44 1.45
CA GLY A 125 -2.99 12.87 1.68
C GLY A 125 -1.68 13.28 2.34
N ASN A 126 -1.71 14.38 3.11
CA ASN A 126 -0.54 14.87 3.83
C ASN A 126 -0.35 14.15 5.18
N CYS A 127 -0.28 12.82 5.15
CA CYS A 127 -0.18 11.97 6.34
C CYS A 127 0.66 10.72 6.04
N GLY A 128 1.62 10.41 6.90
CA GLY A 128 2.45 9.21 6.83
C GLY A 128 1.70 7.95 7.24
N SER A 129 0.75 7.56 6.40
CA SER A 129 -0.28 6.55 6.69
C SER A 129 -0.33 5.43 5.64
N CYS A 130 0.67 5.34 4.77
CA CYS A 130 0.76 4.30 3.75
C CYS A 130 0.60 2.89 4.36
N TRP A 131 1.19 2.64 5.54
CA TRP A 131 1.06 1.37 6.27
C TRP A 131 -0.40 0.98 6.55
N ALA A 132 -1.26 1.96 6.85
CA ALA A 132 -2.68 1.76 7.14
C ALA A 132 -3.53 1.72 5.87
N VAL A 133 -3.28 2.63 4.93
CA VAL A 133 -4.01 2.70 3.65
C VAL A 133 -3.76 1.44 2.82
N ALA A 134 -2.51 0.99 2.72
CA ALA A 134 -2.17 -0.24 2.02
C ALA A 134 -2.83 -1.47 2.68
N ALA A 135 -2.71 -1.63 4.00
CA ALA A 135 -3.35 -2.75 4.71
C ALA A 135 -4.88 -2.75 4.51
N ALA A 136 -5.55 -1.61 4.70
CA ALA A 136 -7.00 -1.48 4.50
C ALA A 136 -7.42 -1.76 3.05
N SER A 137 -6.63 -1.33 2.07
CA SER A 137 -6.91 -1.58 0.64
C SER A 137 -6.84 -3.07 0.30
N VAL A 138 -5.84 -3.79 0.81
CA VAL A 138 -5.71 -5.24 0.66
C VAL A 138 -6.89 -5.95 1.33
N ILE A 139 -7.23 -5.58 2.57
CA ILE A 139 -8.36 -6.20 3.29
C ILE A 139 -9.67 -5.97 2.52
N THR A 140 -9.87 -4.78 1.96
CA THR A 140 -11.04 -4.46 1.13
C THR A 140 -11.16 -5.40 -0.06
N ASP A 141 -10.10 -5.52 -0.85
CA ASP A 141 -10.09 -6.36 -2.06
C ASP A 141 -10.32 -7.82 -1.71
N ARG A 142 -9.63 -8.31 -0.69
CA ARG A 142 -9.77 -9.69 -0.24
C ARG A 142 -11.17 -9.97 0.27
N THR A 143 -11.81 -9.04 0.98
CA THR A 143 -13.18 -9.19 1.46
C THR A 143 -14.15 -9.25 0.28
N CYS A 144 -13.93 -8.44 -0.74
CA CYS A 144 -14.70 -8.53 -1.97
C CYS A 144 -14.49 -9.88 -2.69
N ILE A 145 -13.24 -10.33 -2.86
CA ILE A 145 -12.90 -11.57 -3.55
C ILE A 145 -13.49 -12.78 -2.82
N ALA A 146 -13.26 -12.88 -1.51
CA ALA A 146 -13.74 -13.98 -0.67
C ALA A 146 -15.28 -14.02 -0.60
N SER A 147 -15.94 -12.87 -0.69
CA SER A 147 -17.40 -12.76 -0.78
C SER A 147 -17.95 -12.95 -2.21
N ASN A 148 -17.12 -13.30 -3.19
CA ASN A 148 -17.48 -13.40 -4.62
C ASN A 148 -18.17 -12.13 -5.15
N GLY A 149 -17.71 -10.97 -4.69
CA GLY A 149 -18.24 -9.66 -5.06
C GLY A 149 -19.51 -9.25 -4.32
N ALA A 150 -19.88 -9.89 -3.21
CA ALA A 150 -21.01 -9.41 -2.41
C ALA A 150 -20.63 -8.18 -1.56
N PHE A 151 -19.41 -8.17 -1.01
CA PHE A 151 -18.85 -7.01 -0.32
C PHE A 151 -18.33 -5.97 -1.32
N LYS A 152 -18.83 -4.74 -1.22
CA LYS A 152 -18.52 -3.62 -2.13
C LYS A 152 -18.18 -2.31 -1.42
N ASP A 153 -18.14 -2.34 -0.09
CA ASP A 153 -17.68 -1.23 0.73
C ASP A 153 -16.15 -1.20 0.82
N TYR A 154 -15.62 -0.20 1.53
CA TYR A 154 -14.19 -0.05 1.78
C TYR A 154 -13.90 -0.23 3.27
N ILE A 155 -12.79 -0.88 3.59
CA ILE A 155 -12.26 -0.97 4.95
C ILE A 155 -11.58 0.36 5.29
N SER A 156 -11.84 0.88 6.49
CA SER A 156 -11.39 2.20 6.91
C SER A 156 -9.90 2.22 7.22
N GLY A 157 -9.11 2.81 6.31
CA GLY A 157 -7.73 3.21 6.62
C GLY A 157 -7.67 4.21 7.79
N TRP A 158 -8.71 5.04 7.97
CA TRP A 158 -8.75 6.02 9.07
C TRP A 158 -8.87 5.34 10.43
N ASN A 159 -9.67 4.28 10.54
CA ASN A 159 -9.80 3.54 11.78
C ASN A 159 -8.46 2.96 12.23
N LEU A 160 -7.65 2.45 11.30
CA LEU A 160 -6.27 2.03 11.58
C LEU A 160 -5.40 3.22 12.03
N VAL A 161 -5.40 4.32 11.26
CA VAL A 161 -4.59 5.52 11.58
C VAL A 161 -4.90 6.07 12.97
N CYS A 162 -6.16 6.09 13.39
CA CYS A 162 -6.55 6.68 14.67
C CYS A 162 -6.54 5.71 15.85
N CYS A 163 -6.78 4.40 15.64
CA CYS A 163 -6.96 3.43 16.73
C CYS A 163 -5.84 2.38 16.87
N CYS A 164 -5.03 2.13 15.84
CA CYS A 164 -3.88 1.23 15.92
C CYS A 164 -2.64 2.04 16.33
N ILE A 165 -2.56 2.46 17.59
CA ILE A 165 -1.52 3.36 18.13
C ILE A 165 -0.58 2.65 19.11
N GLY A 166 0.57 3.25 19.40
CA GLY A 166 1.56 2.70 20.34
C GLY A 166 2.49 1.73 19.65
N GLU A 167 2.43 0.45 20.00
CA GLU A 167 3.23 -0.61 19.37
C GLU A 167 2.92 -0.82 17.88
N CYS A 168 1.75 -0.34 17.42
CA CYS A 168 1.36 -0.42 16.02
C CYS A 168 1.91 0.75 15.19
N SER A 169 1.76 1.99 15.69
CA SER A 169 2.06 3.19 14.91
C SER A 169 2.14 4.47 15.76
N LYS A 170 2.63 5.53 15.12
CA LYS A 170 2.44 6.95 15.51
C LYS A 170 1.44 7.64 14.56
N SER A 171 0.40 6.95 14.12
CA SER A 171 -0.60 7.49 13.18
C SER A 171 0.04 8.01 11.88
N CYS A 172 0.01 9.33 11.64
CA CYS A 172 0.64 9.98 10.50
C CYS A 172 2.18 10.09 10.59
N GLY A 173 2.76 9.69 11.73
CA GLY A 173 4.21 9.56 11.91
C GLY A 173 4.77 8.22 11.45
N GLY A 174 3.95 7.37 10.83
CA GLY A 174 4.31 6.04 10.38
C GLY A 174 3.86 4.92 11.30
N GLY A 175 3.97 3.69 10.83
CA GLY A 175 3.50 2.49 11.53
C GLY A 175 3.85 1.19 10.82
N PHE A 176 3.61 0.07 11.49
CA PHE A 176 3.88 -1.26 10.96
C PHE A 176 2.65 -1.83 10.25
N THR A 177 2.80 -2.19 8.97
CA THR A 177 1.76 -2.90 8.21
C THR A 177 1.38 -4.23 8.90
N SER A 178 2.34 -4.91 9.54
CA SER A 178 2.10 -6.20 10.21
C SER A 178 1.15 -6.04 11.39
N LYS A 179 1.36 -4.98 12.17
CA LYS A 179 0.49 -4.62 13.29
C LYS A 179 -0.89 -4.15 12.82
N ALA A 180 -1.00 -3.57 11.63
CA ALA A 180 -2.31 -3.24 11.04
C ALA A 180 -3.12 -4.51 10.73
N PHE A 181 -2.50 -5.54 10.14
CA PHE A 181 -3.19 -6.81 9.93
C PHE A 181 -3.41 -7.58 11.24
N GLU A 182 -2.49 -7.52 12.21
CA GLU A 182 -2.71 -8.07 13.55
C GLU A 182 -3.92 -7.40 14.22
N PHE A 183 -4.08 -6.08 14.06
CA PHE A 183 -5.24 -5.33 14.53
C PHE A 183 -6.53 -5.80 13.84
N HIS A 184 -6.49 -6.04 12.53
CA HIS A 184 -7.61 -6.64 11.80
C HIS A 184 -8.06 -7.98 12.39
N VAL A 185 -7.10 -8.83 12.81
CA VAL A 185 -7.40 -10.12 13.44
C VAL A 185 -7.97 -9.93 14.84
N LYS A 186 -7.30 -9.13 15.68
CA LYS A 186 -7.56 -9.05 17.13
C LYS A 186 -8.75 -8.14 17.47
N GLN A 187 -8.87 -7.01 16.78
CA GLN A 187 -9.85 -5.96 17.10
C GLN A 187 -10.88 -5.74 15.99
N GLY A 188 -10.57 -6.15 14.76
CA GLY A 188 -11.38 -5.87 13.58
C GLY A 188 -11.35 -4.40 13.18
N ILE A 189 -11.61 -4.14 11.91
CA ILE A 189 -11.58 -2.79 11.33
C ILE A 189 -12.96 -2.48 10.76
N VAL A 190 -13.44 -1.26 10.98
CA VAL A 190 -14.73 -0.82 10.44
C VAL A 190 -14.65 -0.38 8.99
N THR A 191 -15.79 -0.24 8.33
CA THR A 191 -15.86 0.33 6.97
C THR A 191 -15.58 1.83 6.97
N GLY A 192 -15.11 2.36 5.84
CA GLY A 192 -14.83 3.78 5.66
C GLY A 192 -14.21 4.07 4.30
N GLY A 193 -14.84 4.97 3.54
CA GLY A 193 -14.35 5.42 2.24
C GLY A 193 -13.36 6.60 2.32
N GLU A 194 -13.14 7.25 1.18
CA GLU A 194 -12.24 8.40 1.01
C GLU A 194 -12.72 9.65 1.77
N PHE A 195 -11.84 10.64 1.84
CA PHE A 195 -12.17 11.94 2.42
C PHE A 195 -13.35 12.61 1.72
N GLY A 196 -14.22 13.22 2.51
CA GLY A 196 -15.41 13.92 2.00
C GLY A 196 -16.51 12.98 1.50
N THR A 197 -16.31 11.66 1.57
CA THR A 197 -17.37 10.69 1.31
C THR A 197 -18.17 10.41 2.58
N ASN A 198 -19.43 10.01 2.42
CA ASN A 198 -20.27 9.49 3.50
C ASN A 198 -20.36 7.96 3.44
N GLN A 199 -19.27 7.30 3.02
CA GLN A 199 -19.24 5.85 2.85
C GLN A 199 -18.66 5.15 4.07
N GLY A 200 -19.39 4.16 4.58
CA GLY A 200 -18.98 3.37 5.74
C GLY A 200 -19.03 4.11 7.08
N CYS A 201 -18.61 3.43 8.13
CA CYS A 201 -18.62 3.92 9.51
C CYS A 201 -17.64 5.08 9.76
N MET A 202 -16.41 4.97 9.27
CA MET A 202 -15.33 5.95 9.50
C MET A 202 -14.61 6.33 8.19
N PRO A 203 -15.19 7.22 7.37
CA PRO A 203 -14.50 7.77 6.21
C PRO A 203 -13.18 8.48 6.58
N TYR A 204 -12.25 8.55 5.64
CA TYR A 204 -10.96 9.22 5.81
C TYR A 204 -11.14 10.70 6.16
N GLN A 205 -10.28 11.22 7.05
CA GLN A 205 -10.37 12.61 7.53
C GLN A 205 -9.24 13.51 7.04
N ILE A 206 -8.23 12.95 6.37
CA ILE A 206 -7.17 13.74 5.72
C ILE A 206 -7.63 14.12 4.32
N LYS A 207 -7.64 15.42 4.03
CA LYS A 207 -7.97 15.95 2.71
C LYS A 207 -7.02 15.41 1.64
N HIS A 208 -7.58 15.13 0.46
CA HIS A 208 -6.80 14.94 -0.75
C HIS A 208 -5.90 16.14 -1.01
N CYS A 209 -4.68 15.88 -1.47
CA CYS A 209 -3.73 16.94 -1.75
C CYS A 209 -2.71 16.54 -2.81
N SER A 210 -2.24 17.53 -3.57
CA SER A 210 -1.24 17.34 -4.63
C SER A 210 0.16 17.30 -4.02
N HIS A 211 0.54 16.14 -3.50
CA HIS A 211 1.85 15.94 -2.85
C HIS A 211 3.01 15.78 -3.85
N HIS A 212 2.69 15.59 -5.13
CA HIS A 212 3.65 15.29 -6.20
C HIS A 212 3.52 16.29 -7.39
N MET A 213 2.36 16.92 -7.59
CA MET A 213 2.16 17.95 -8.63
C MET A 213 2.26 19.41 -8.15
N GLY A 214 2.37 19.64 -6.83
CA GLY A 214 2.31 20.99 -6.25
C GLY A 214 1.01 21.72 -6.66
N ASP A 215 1.13 22.97 -7.12
CA ASP A 215 -0.02 23.79 -7.53
C ASP A 215 -0.61 23.40 -8.91
N LYS A 216 0.04 22.45 -9.62
CA LYS A 216 -0.38 22.01 -10.96
C LYS A 216 -1.32 20.81 -10.95
N GLY A 217 -1.54 20.19 -9.78
CA GLY A 217 -2.41 19.02 -9.66
C GLY A 217 -3.88 19.38 -9.51
N LYS A 218 -4.75 18.38 -9.63
CA LYS A 218 -6.20 18.49 -9.45
C LYS A 218 -6.58 18.95 -8.04
N TYR A 219 -5.82 18.54 -7.04
CA TYR A 219 -6.05 18.90 -5.64
C TYR A 219 -5.19 20.10 -5.23
N PRO A 220 -5.59 20.87 -4.19
CA PRO A 220 -4.72 21.88 -3.62
C PRO A 220 -3.39 21.27 -3.16
N ASN A 221 -2.32 22.08 -3.26
CA ASN A 221 -1.01 21.72 -2.76
C ASN A 221 -1.09 21.40 -1.27
N CYS A 222 -0.45 20.31 -0.83
CA CYS A 222 -0.47 19.87 0.56
C CYS A 222 0.05 20.94 1.54
N LYS A 223 0.98 21.80 1.09
CA LYS A 223 1.52 22.92 1.87
C LYS A 223 0.49 24.03 2.13
N SER A 224 -0.59 24.09 1.34
CA SER A 224 -1.63 25.12 1.47
C SER A 224 -2.60 24.86 2.63
N TYR A 225 -2.60 23.65 3.20
CA TYR A 225 -3.46 23.33 4.34
C TYR A 225 -2.80 23.78 5.64
N ASN A 226 -3.40 24.79 6.27
CA ASN A 226 -3.01 25.26 7.61
C ASN A 226 -3.60 24.40 8.75
N GLU A 227 -4.45 23.43 8.41
CA GLU A 227 -5.12 22.56 9.36
C GLU A 227 -4.27 21.32 9.66
N THR A 228 -3.91 21.11 10.93
CA THR A 228 -3.35 19.84 11.39
C THR A 228 -4.48 18.95 11.87
N VAL A 229 -4.77 17.88 11.14
CA VAL A 229 -5.72 16.86 11.61
C VAL A 229 -5.00 15.99 12.63
N VAL A 230 -5.49 15.97 13.86
CA VAL A 230 -5.00 15.08 14.91
C VAL A 230 -5.89 13.83 14.94
N PRO A 231 -5.37 12.65 14.58
CA PRO A 231 -6.16 11.42 14.63
C PRO A 231 -6.54 11.10 16.08
N VAL A 232 -7.84 10.91 16.33
CA VAL A 232 -8.38 10.53 17.65
C VAL A 232 -9.18 9.24 17.48
N CYS A 233 -8.81 8.19 18.22
CA CYS A 233 -9.61 6.98 18.25
C CYS A 233 -10.96 7.25 18.93
N VAL A 234 -12.03 6.85 18.27
CA VAL A 234 -13.40 7.01 18.76
C VAL A 234 -14.10 5.66 18.87
N ASN A 235 -15.08 5.58 19.76
CA ASN A 235 -15.84 4.36 20.03
C ASN A 235 -17.19 4.31 19.28
N ALA A 236 -17.41 5.23 18.33
CA ALA A 236 -18.61 5.31 17.51
C ALA A 236 -18.27 5.77 16.10
N CYS A 237 -19.11 5.43 15.12
CA CYS A 237 -18.93 5.85 13.74
C CYS A 237 -18.91 7.37 13.62
N THR A 238 -17.91 7.91 12.92
CA THR A 238 -17.79 9.35 12.66
C THR A 238 -18.75 9.80 11.57
N ASN A 239 -19.14 8.90 10.66
CA ASN A 239 -20.19 9.15 9.69
C ASN A 239 -21.57 9.11 10.36
N LYS A 240 -22.15 10.29 10.61
CA LYS A 240 -23.48 10.44 11.23
C LYS A 240 -24.61 9.84 10.39
N GLY A 241 -24.42 9.70 9.07
CA GLY A 241 -25.40 9.08 8.17
C GLY A 241 -25.36 7.55 8.16
N TYR A 242 -24.32 6.95 8.77
CA TYR A 242 -24.14 5.50 8.79
C TYR A 242 -24.96 4.85 9.90
N LYS A 243 -25.85 3.94 9.52
CA LYS A 243 -26.86 3.37 10.43
C LYS A 243 -26.37 2.15 11.21
N THR A 244 -25.37 1.44 10.69
CA THR A 244 -24.82 0.25 11.34
C THR A 244 -23.95 0.69 12.52
N PRO A 245 -24.22 0.23 13.75
CA PRO A 245 -23.35 0.52 14.89
C PRO A 245 -21.93 -0.01 14.66
N MET A 246 -20.92 0.74 15.13
CA MET A 246 -19.50 0.37 14.99
C MET A 246 -19.21 -1.08 15.40
N SER A 247 -19.80 -1.57 16.49
CA SER A 247 -19.60 -2.94 16.96
C SER A 247 -20.07 -4.02 15.99
N LYS A 248 -21.03 -3.69 15.11
CA LYS A 248 -21.56 -4.59 14.07
C LYS A 248 -20.90 -4.40 12.71
N ASP A 249 -20.08 -3.35 12.56
CA ASP A 249 -19.38 -3.00 11.33
C ASP A 249 -17.91 -3.44 11.34
N ARG A 250 -17.46 -4.10 12.41
CA ARG A 250 -16.08 -4.62 12.50
C ARG A 250 -15.92 -5.85 11.61
N HIS A 251 -15.07 -5.72 10.62
CA HIS A 251 -14.59 -6.82 9.79
C HIS A 251 -13.32 -7.41 10.40
N PHE A 252 -13.25 -8.73 10.44
CA PHE A 252 -12.16 -9.48 11.05
C PHE A 252 -11.48 -10.37 10.02
N GLY A 253 -10.22 -10.72 10.27
CA GLY A 253 -9.50 -11.68 9.46
C GLY A 253 -8.65 -12.66 10.24
N VAL A 254 -7.88 -13.45 9.49
CA VAL A 254 -6.80 -14.32 9.97
C VAL A 254 -5.52 -13.85 9.29
N TYR A 255 -4.51 -13.47 10.07
CA TYR A 255 -3.26 -12.95 9.54
C TYR A 255 -2.32 -14.07 9.13
N HIS A 256 -1.59 -13.84 8.04
CA HIS A 256 -0.54 -14.71 7.57
C HIS A 256 0.69 -13.88 7.21
N HIS A 257 1.82 -14.20 7.84
CA HIS A 257 3.12 -13.72 7.39
C HIS A 257 3.60 -14.62 6.25
N VAL A 258 4.10 -14.05 5.15
CA VAL A 258 4.48 -14.82 3.95
C VAL A 258 5.99 -14.98 3.85
N THR A 259 6.78 -13.90 3.83
CA THR A 259 8.25 -13.96 3.69
C THR A 259 8.97 -12.63 3.99
N GLY A 260 10.26 -12.75 4.38
CA GLY A 260 11.37 -11.82 4.15
C GLY A 260 11.93 -10.99 5.35
N GLU A 261 13.07 -10.31 5.11
CA GLU A 261 13.85 -9.51 6.08
C GLU A 261 13.85 -7.98 5.75
N LYS A 262 14.57 -7.13 6.50
CA LYS A 262 14.27 -5.69 6.67
C LYS A 262 15.03 -4.69 5.79
N ILE A 263 14.33 -3.73 5.13
CA ILE A 263 14.74 -2.32 4.89
C ILE A 263 13.53 -1.34 4.90
N GLY A 264 13.68 -0.13 5.47
CA GLY A 264 12.59 0.85 5.72
C GLY A 264 11.86 1.30 4.47
N GLY A 265 10.63 1.84 4.57
CA GLY A 265 10.02 2.40 3.36
C GLY A 265 8.52 2.69 3.31
N HIS A 266 7.97 2.53 2.11
CA HIS A 266 6.60 2.89 1.74
C HIS A 266 5.72 1.70 1.34
N ALA A 267 4.63 1.51 2.09
CA ALA A 267 3.57 0.51 1.92
C ALA A 267 2.67 0.77 0.71
N VAL A 268 2.57 -0.24 -0.17
CA VAL A 268 1.81 -0.20 -1.44
C VAL A 268 0.85 -1.39 -1.55
N ARG A 269 0.08 -1.53 -2.64
CA ARG A 269 -0.79 -2.70 -2.85
C ARG A 269 -0.42 -3.42 -4.15
N VAL A 270 0.02 -4.68 -4.07
CA VAL A 270 0.29 -5.51 -5.26
C VAL A 270 -1.00 -6.02 -5.88
N LEU A 271 -1.11 -5.94 -7.22
CA LEU A 271 -2.30 -6.33 -7.99
C LEU A 271 -2.03 -7.44 -9.03
N GLY A 272 -0.76 -7.76 -9.29
CA GLY A 272 -0.42 -8.75 -10.30
C GLY A 272 1.06 -8.77 -10.67
N TYR A 273 1.38 -9.46 -11.75
CA TYR A 273 2.73 -9.61 -12.28
C TYR A 273 2.70 -9.92 -13.78
N GLY A 274 3.84 -9.81 -14.45
CA GLY A 274 3.97 -10.22 -15.85
C GLY A 274 5.38 -10.02 -16.38
N THR A 275 5.51 -10.04 -17.71
CA THR A 275 6.79 -9.76 -18.38
C THR A 275 6.58 -8.67 -19.43
N GLU A 276 7.39 -7.62 -19.39
CA GLU A 276 7.38 -6.56 -20.39
C GLU A 276 8.78 -6.39 -20.97
N LYS A 277 8.90 -6.45 -22.30
CA LYS A 277 10.20 -6.32 -23.01
C LYS A 277 11.30 -7.27 -22.48
N GLY A 278 10.92 -8.45 -22.00
CA GLY A 278 11.84 -9.45 -21.45
C GLY A 278 12.20 -9.26 -19.99
N GLU A 279 11.64 -8.25 -19.30
CA GLU A 279 11.81 -8.04 -17.87
C GLU A 279 10.55 -8.43 -17.10
N SER A 280 10.71 -9.24 -16.05
CA SER A 280 9.61 -9.60 -15.16
C SER A 280 9.28 -8.45 -14.21
N TYR A 281 8.00 -8.24 -13.93
CA TYR A 281 7.55 -7.15 -13.07
C TYR A 281 6.43 -7.56 -12.11
N TRP A 282 6.30 -6.83 -11.00
CA TRP A 282 5.12 -6.70 -10.15
C TRP A 282 4.28 -5.50 -10.60
N LEU A 283 2.97 -5.68 -10.74
CA LEU A 283 1.99 -4.61 -10.96
C LEU A 283 1.52 -4.10 -9.60
N VAL A 284 1.69 -2.81 -9.34
CA VAL A 284 1.48 -2.23 -8.01
C VAL A 284 0.62 -0.97 -8.08
N ALA A 285 -0.32 -0.84 -7.14
CA ALA A 285 -1.07 0.39 -6.89
C ALA A 285 -0.46 1.18 -5.73
N ASN A 286 -0.22 2.47 -5.97
CA ASN A 286 0.29 3.41 -4.98
C ASN A 286 -0.85 4.03 -4.16
N SER A 287 -0.52 4.72 -3.06
CA SER A 287 -1.44 5.44 -2.18
C SER A 287 -1.33 6.97 -2.35
N TRP A 288 -0.91 7.39 -3.54
CA TRP A 288 -0.52 8.75 -3.89
C TRP A 288 -1.44 9.38 -4.93
N ASN A 289 -2.71 8.96 -4.92
CA ASN A 289 -3.75 9.31 -5.88
C ASN A 289 -3.42 8.94 -7.35
N SER A 290 -4.37 9.17 -8.25
CA SER A 290 -4.30 8.75 -9.66
C SER A 290 -3.52 9.69 -10.58
N GLU A 291 -3.05 10.85 -10.10
CA GLU A 291 -2.22 11.77 -10.88
C GLU A 291 -0.73 11.37 -10.86
N TRP A 292 -0.36 10.45 -9.97
CA TRP A 292 1.02 9.96 -9.85
C TRP A 292 1.26 8.76 -10.78
N GLY A 293 2.42 8.71 -11.44
CA GLY A 293 2.84 7.54 -12.23
C GLY A 293 1.87 7.20 -13.36
N ASP A 294 1.60 5.91 -13.58
CA ASP A 294 0.63 5.43 -14.57
C ASP A 294 -0.76 5.34 -13.94
N GLN A 295 -1.44 6.48 -13.83
CA GLN A 295 -2.79 6.58 -13.23
C GLN A 295 -2.85 6.05 -11.78
N GLY A 296 -1.80 6.27 -11.00
CA GLY A 296 -1.63 5.77 -9.62
C GLY A 296 -0.98 4.39 -9.53
N LEU A 297 -0.64 3.78 -10.66
CA LEU A 297 0.03 2.49 -10.74
C LEU A 297 1.51 2.64 -11.11
N PHE A 298 2.28 1.61 -10.81
CA PHE A 298 3.63 1.43 -11.33
C PHE A 298 3.96 -0.05 -11.47
N LYS A 299 5.04 -0.32 -12.21
CA LYS A 299 5.67 -1.64 -12.31
C LYS A 299 7.04 -1.57 -11.65
N ILE A 300 7.38 -2.59 -10.87
CA ILE A 300 8.72 -2.77 -10.30
C ILE A 300 9.24 -4.14 -10.73
N ARG A 301 10.53 -4.23 -11.02
CA ARG A 301 11.15 -5.48 -11.46
C ARG A 301 10.93 -6.59 -10.41
N SER A 302 10.60 -7.79 -10.88
CA SER A 302 10.43 -8.97 -10.03
C SER A 302 11.51 -10.03 -10.30
N GLY A 303 11.75 -10.89 -9.31
CA GLY A 303 12.72 -11.98 -9.34
C GLY A 303 14.17 -11.56 -9.05
N THR A 304 14.40 -10.26 -8.83
CA THR A 304 15.72 -9.70 -8.48
C THR A 304 15.74 -9.03 -7.12
N ASN A 305 14.60 -9.02 -6.41
CA ASN A 305 14.42 -8.34 -5.12
C ASN A 305 14.84 -6.85 -5.17
N ASP A 306 14.56 -6.17 -6.29
CA ASP A 306 14.90 -4.76 -6.47
C ASP A 306 14.28 -3.92 -5.35
N CYS A 307 15.06 -3.02 -4.75
CA CYS A 307 14.64 -2.19 -3.61
C CYS A 307 14.10 -3.00 -2.40
N ASN A 308 14.47 -4.28 -2.25
CA ASN A 308 13.94 -5.20 -1.24
C ASN A 308 12.41 -5.39 -1.35
N SER A 309 11.88 -5.20 -2.56
CA SER A 309 10.46 -5.34 -2.85
C SER A 309 9.97 -6.78 -2.79
N GLU A 310 10.79 -7.76 -2.41
CA GLU A 310 10.33 -9.15 -2.26
C GLU A 310 10.48 -9.68 -0.83
N GLU A 311 10.86 -8.80 0.10
CA GLU A 311 11.20 -9.16 1.48
C GLU A 311 10.09 -8.89 2.51
N ASN A 312 8.93 -8.35 2.13
CA ASN A 312 7.91 -8.02 3.14
C ASN A 312 6.47 -8.11 2.62
N PHE A 313 6.06 -9.32 2.25
CA PHE A 313 4.70 -9.63 1.84
C PHE A 313 3.83 -9.96 3.07
N GLN A 314 2.74 -9.21 3.26
CA GLN A 314 1.85 -9.30 4.42
C GLN A 314 0.39 -9.15 4.02
N THR A 315 -0.49 -9.83 4.75
CA THR A 315 -1.91 -9.88 4.41
C THR A 315 -2.76 -10.50 5.53
N SER A 316 -4.07 -10.56 5.33
CA SER A 316 -4.96 -11.37 6.16
C SER A 316 -6.16 -11.91 5.37
N GLU A 317 -6.60 -13.12 5.67
CA GLU A 317 -7.82 -13.73 5.17
C GLU A 317 -9.05 -13.14 5.86
N PRO A 318 -9.98 -12.49 5.14
CA PRO A 318 -11.20 -11.96 5.76
C PRO A 318 -12.13 -13.09 6.19
N LYS A 319 -12.80 -12.90 7.33
CA LYS A 319 -13.92 -13.72 7.77
C LYS A 319 -15.19 -13.16 7.13
N VAL A 320 -15.67 -13.85 6.09
CA VAL A 320 -16.86 -13.49 5.30
C VAL A 320 -18.03 -14.39 5.67
#